data_AF-A0A3M2JPK0-F1
#
_entry.id   AF-A0A3M2JPK0-F1
#
_cell.length_a   1.000
_cell.length_b   1.000
_cell.length_c   1.000
_cell.angle_alpha   90.00
_cell.angle_beta   90.00
_cell.angle_gamma   90.00
#
_symmetry.space_group_name_H-M   'P 1'
#
loop_
_entity.id
_entity.type
_entity.pdbx_description
1 polymer ?
#
loop_
_entity_poly.entity_id
_entity_poly.type
_entity_poly.pdbx_seq_one_letter_code
_entity_poly.pdbx_strand_id
1 'polypeptide(L)'
;MSKDHLCLTEHGWLTLEQATGLKLSGSGQVTWKVDSPAFAVNGIPMHQSKEWLSQQRQKGMGVADIAAAKLNKLFRDYSKIARIEYVGEEMTYDLSVEGPYHNFVANGFIVHNSVNEYSTRYSIAIDAAQTTPPDQWRLQATGNRQGSAGFLDAKEGEKLTRREAELQHLAREVYEERLDAGVAREQARKDLPLSTYTEAYWKIDLHNLLHFLELRMAPNAQYEIRCYAEIIGREILSRWCPLVWEAFCDYRLNSLSLSGPEIEVIQNIAGGKPEEAIQTAVRYGWLPEDRSAPIKRNREREECEEKLRQLKLPIPWLADGQ
;
A
#
# COMPACT_ATOMS: atom_id res chain seq x y z
N MET A 1 16.51 -5.14 -17.28
CA MET A 1 17.36 -5.20 -16.07
C MET A 1 18.76 -4.76 -16.47
N SER A 2 19.39 -3.88 -15.70
CA SER A 2 20.80 -3.53 -15.92
C SER A 2 21.71 -4.65 -15.41
N LYS A 3 22.99 -4.61 -15.81
CA LYS A 3 24.01 -5.54 -15.34
C LYS A 3 24.21 -5.50 -13.81
N ASP A 4 23.89 -4.37 -13.19
CA ASP A 4 24.02 -4.12 -11.75
C ASP A 4 22.79 -4.57 -10.94
N HIS A 5 21.74 -5.06 -11.61
CA HIS A 5 20.54 -5.52 -10.94
C HIS A 5 20.82 -6.72 -10.05
N LEU A 6 20.44 -6.64 -8.77
CA LEU A 6 20.60 -7.72 -7.79
C LEU A 6 19.53 -8.80 -7.98
N CYS A 7 19.99 -10.03 -8.17
CA CYS A 7 19.15 -11.19 -8.37
C CYS A 7 19.43 -12.25 -7.30
N LEU A 8 18.38 -12.93 -6.84
CA LEU A 8 18.55 -14.11 -5.98
C LEU A 8 18.85 -15.33 -6.85
N THR A 9 20.00 -15.94 -6.64
CA THR A 9 20.45 -17.16 -7.34
C THR A 9 20.51 -18.35 -6.38
N GLU A 10 20.75 -19.55 -6.89
CA GLU A 10 21.01 -20.74 -6.06
C GLU A 10 22.29 -20.61 -5.19
N HIS A 11 23.14 -19.62 -5.48
CA HIS A 11 24.34 -19.28 -4.71
C HIS A 11 24.18 -18.03 -3.85
N GLY A 12 22.97 -17.48 -3.74
CA GLY A 12 22.68 -16.26 -2.98
C GLY A 12 22.47 -15.02 -3.85
N TRP A 13 22.50 -13.84 -3.23
CA TRP A 13 22.30 -12.56 -3.91
C TRP A 13 23.54 -12.16 -4.70
N LEU A 14 23.39 -12.03 -6.01
CA LEU A 14 24.45 -11.64 -6.94
C LEU A 14 23.89 -10.62 -7.94
N THR A 15 24.70 -9.67 -8.40
CA THR A 15 24.30 -8.84 -9.56
C THR A 15 24.19 -9.71 -10.81
N LEU A 16 23.43 -9.25 -11.81
CA LEU A 16 23.31 -9.96 -13.08
C LEU A 16 24.69 -10.16 -13.75
N GLU A 17 25.60 -9.19 -13.65
CA GLU A 17 27.00 -9.30 -14.09
C GLU A 17 27.78 -10.36 -13.29
N GLN A 18 27.66 -10.36 -11.96
CA GLN A 18 28.36 -11.34 -11.10
C GLN A 18 27.88 -12.78 -11.35
N ALA A 19 26.57 -12.97 -11.49
CA ALA A 19 25.97 -14.27 -11.70
C ALA A 19 26.26 -14.81 -13.11
N THR A 20 26.17 -13.96 -14.14
CA THR A 20 26.19 -14.42 -15.54
C THR A 20 27.46 -14.05 -16.30
N GLY A 21 28.34 -13.22 -15.74
CA GLY A 21 29.46 -12.64 -16.48
C GLY A 21 29.01 -11.74 -17.62
N LEU A 22 27.83 -11.10 -17.50
CA LEU A 22 27.19 -10.31 -18.55
C LEU A 22 28.13 -9.23 -19.09
N LYS A 23 28.37 -9.24 -20.40
CA LYS A 23 29.06 -8.14 -21.11
C LYS A 23 28.24 -7.71 -22.31
N LEU A 24 28.14 -6.39 -22.47
CA LEU A 24 27.56 -5.75 -23.65
C LEU A 24 28.69 -5.16 -24.50
N SER A 25 28.76 -5.54 -25.78
CA SER A 25 29.68 -4.91 -26.73
C SER A 25 29.11 -3.57 -27.22
N GLY A 26 29.98 -2.68 -27.72
CA GLY A 26 29.56 -1.42 -28.33
C GLY A 26 28.68 -1.56 -29.59
N SER A 27 28.56 -2.78 -30.14
CA SER A 27 27.66 -3.11 -31.25
C SER A 27 26.30 -3.66 -30.80
N GLY A 28 26.01 -3.67 -29.49
CA GLY A 28 24.77 -4.21 -28.93
C GLY A 28 24.75 -5.75 -28.79
N GLN A 29 25.90 -6.41 -28.96
CA GLN A 29 26.01 -7.86 -28.78
C GLN A 29 26.15 -8.19 -27.29
N VAL A 30 25.29 -9.09 -26.80
CA VAL A 30 25.34 -9.58 -25.42
C VAL A 30 26.12 -10.89 -25.36
N THR A 31 27.02 -10.99 -24.39
CA THR A 31 27.70 -12.24 -24.02
C THR A 31 27.48 -12.55 -22.55
N TRP A 32 27.22 -13.82 -22.23
CA TRP A 32 27.10 -14.33 -20.87
C TRP A 32 27.61 -15.77 -20.80
N LYS A 33 27.83 -16.25 -19.58
CA LYS A 33 28.29 -17.59 -19.26
C LYS A 33 27.13 -18.59 -19.27
N VAL A 34 27.20 -19.62 -20.10
CA VAL A 34 26.13 -20.63 -20.23
C VAL A 34 25.93 -21.44 -18.94
N ASP A 35 26.98 -21.55 -18.12
CA ASP A 35 26.98 -22.16 -16.79
C ASP A 35 26.55 -21.20 -15.66
N SER A 36 25.79 -20.15 -16.00
CA SER A 36 25.20 -19.25 -15.00
C SER A 36 24.37 -20.02 -13.96
N PRO A 37 24.39 -19.60 -12.69
CA PRO A 37 23.56 -20.20 -11.66
C PRO A 37 22.08 -20.03 -12.00
N ALA A 38 21.25 -20.94 -11.50
CA ALA A 38 19.81 -20.79 -11.64
C ALA A 38 19.29 -19.62 -10.79
N PHE A 39 18.32 -18.89 -11.33
CA PHE A 39 17.75 -17.68 -10.74
C PHE A 39 16.42 -18.04 -10.08
N ALA A 40 16.17 -17.47 -8.90
CA ALA A 40 14.90 -17.62 -8.23
C ALA A 40 13.80 -17.04 -9.11
N VAL A 41 12.82 -17.88 -9.45
CA VAL A 41 11.62 -17.48 -10.17
C VAL A 41 10.43 -17.48 -9.21
N ASN A 42 9.31 -16.90 -9.65
CA ASN A 42 8.06 -17.01 -8.90
C ASN A 42 7.79 -18.49 -8.64
N GLY A 43 7.67 -18.85 -7.36
CA GLY A 43 7.59 -20.24 -6.96
C GLY A 43 6.39 -20.95 -7.58
N ILE A 44 6.55 -22.24 -7.84
CA ILE A 44 5.48 -23.08 -8.36
C ILE A 44 4.62 -23.55 -7.17
N PRO A 45 3.28 -23.59 -7.29
CA PRO A 45 2.44 -24.23 -6.27
C PRO A 45 2.90 -25.66 -6.02
N MET A 46 3.09 -26.06 -4.74
CA MET A 46 3.67 -27.37 -4.40
C MET A 46 3.02 -28.57 -5.11
N HIS A 47 1.71 -28.49 -5.39
CA HIS A 47 0.97 -29.54 -6.09
C HIS A 47 1.38 -29.72 -7.57
N GLN A 48 2.16 -28.82 -8.15
CA GLN A 48 2.68 -28.93 -9.52
C GLN A 48 4.12 -29.45 -9.57
N SER A 49 4.82 -29.59 -8.44
CA SER A 49 6.15 -30.21 -8.37
C SER A 49 6.05 -31.74 -8.37
N LYS A 50 6.69 -32.38 -9.35
CA LYS A 50 6.70 -33.83 -9.49
C LYS A 50 7.46 -34.50 -8.35
N GLU A 51 8.58 -33.93 -7.89
CA GLU A 51 9.32 -34.47 -6.74
C GLU A 51 8.48 -34.38 -5.46
N TRP A 52 7.83 -33.25 -5.21
CA TRP A 52 7.00 -33.06 -4.03
C TRP A 52 5.81 -34.02 -4.00
N LEU A 53 5.09 -34.16 -5.12
CA LEU A 53 4.00 -35.12 -5.28
C LEU A 53 4.46 -36.56 -5.01
N SER A 54 5.66 -36.91 -5.48
CA SER A 54 6.25 -38.23 -5.28
C SER A 54 6.57 -38.49 -3.80
N GLN A 55 7.09 -37.49 -3.08
CA GLN A 55 7.35 -37.59 -1.64
C GLN A 55 6.07 -37.75 -0.81
N GLN A 56 4.99 -37.01 -1.15
CA GLN A 56 3.73 -37.16 -0.40
C GLN A 56 3.10 -38.53 -0.60
N ARG A 57 3.19 -39.08 -1.82
CA ARG A 57 2.77 -40.46 -2.09
C ARG A 57 3.61 -41.49 -1.32
N GLN A 58 4.92 -41.27 -1.19
CA GLN A 58 5.78 -42.12 -0.35
C GLN A 58 5.43 -42.05 1.14
N LYS A 59 4.90 -40.92 1.61
CA LYS A 59 4.36 -40.75 2.97
C LYS A 59 2.96 -41.34 3.17
N GLY A 60 2.40 -41.99 2.14
CA GLY A 60 1.10 -42.66 2.22
C GLY A 60 -0.11 -41.73 2.08
N MET A 61 0.07 -40.46 1.71
CA MET A 61 -1.06 -39.55 1.49
C MET A 61 -1.81 -39.90 0.19
N GLY A 62 -3.14 -39.98 0.28
CA GLY A 62 -4.01 -40.19 -0.87
C GLY A 62 -4.10 -38.96 -1.77
N VAL A 63 -4.51 -39.16 -3.03
CA VAL A 63 -4.69 -38.06 -4.01
C VAL A 63 -5.71 -37.02 -3.52
N ALA A 64 -6.78 -37.48 -2.85
CA ALA A 64 -7.80 -36.61 -2.26
C ALA A 64 -7.25 -35.76 -1.10
N ASP A 65 -6.40 -36.34 -0.25
CA ASP A 65 -5.79 -35.64 0.89
C ASP A 65 -4.78 -34.58 0.42
N ILE A 66 -4.01 -34.88 -0.63
CA ILE A 66 -3.08 -33.94 -1.27
C ILE A 66 -3.84 -32.77 -1.91
N ALA A 67 -4.99 -33.02 -2.53
CA ALA A 67 -5.83 -31.98 -3.13
C ALA A 67 -6.57 -31.13 -2.09
N ALA A 68 -6.93 -31.71 -0.94
CA ALA A 68 -7.63 -31.04 0.15
C ALA A 68 -6.70 -30.23 1.07
N ALA A 69 -5.42 -30.58 1.12
CA ALA A 69 -4.42 -29.78 1.80
C ALA A 69 -4.33 -28.41 1.09
N LYS A 70 -4.75 -27.33 1.76
CA LYS A 70 -4.56 -25.94 1.32
C LYS A 70 -3.06 -25.63 1.23
N LEU A 71 -2.42 -26.08 0.17
CA LEU A 71 -0.99 -25.96 -0.06
C LEU A 71 -0.74 -24.65 -0.81
N ASN A 72 -1.02 -23.53 -0.13
CA ASN A 72 -0.67 -22.19 -0.59
C ASN A 72 0.85 -21.90 -0.47
N LYS A 73 1.64 -22.88 0.00
CA LYS A 73 3.09 -22.74 0.00
C LYS A 73 3.59 -22.96 -1.42
N LEU A 74 4.09 -21.88 -2.03
CA LEU A 74 4.90 -21.95 -3.23
C LEU A 74 6.28 -22.51 -2.85
N PHE A 75 6.80 -23.46 -3.62
CA PHE A 75 8.19 -23.86 -3.48
C PHE A 75 9.06 -22.82 -4.21
N ARG A 76 10.10 -22.30 -3.55
CA ARG A 76 11.06 -21.42 -4.21
C ARG A 76 11.77 -22.25 -5.29
N ASP A 77 11.48 -21.92 -6.54
CA ASP A 77 12.02 -22.61 -7.69
C ASP A 77 13.14 -21.79 -8.32
N TYR A 78 14.07 -22.49 -8.97
CA TYR A 78 15.24 -21.92 -9.60
C TYR A 78 15.28 -22.34 -11.06
N SER A 79 15.21 -21.37 -11.95
CA SER A 79 15.24 -21.62 -13.40
C SER A 79 16.55 -21.12 -14.01
N LYS A 80 17.09 -21.90 -14.95
CA LYS A 80 18.25 -21.49 -15.73
C LYS A 80 17.87 -20.45 -16.76
N ILE A 81 18.78 -19.51 -17.00
CA ILE A 81 18.63 -18.52 -18.07
C ILE A 81 18.66 -19.24 -19.41
N ALA A 82 17.58 -19.10 -20.18
CA ALA A 82 17.54 -19.60 -21.56
C ALA A 82 18.27 -18.66 -22.51
N ARG A 83 18.06 -17.34 -22.38
CA ARG A 83 18.68 -16.29 -23.20
C ARG A 83 18.65 -14.92 -22.51
N ILE A 84 19.60 -14.06 -22.86
CA ILE A 84 19.62 -12.62 -22.54
C ILE A 84 19.77 -11.88 -23.86
N GLU A 85 18.96 -10.88 -24.14
CA GLU A 85 19.04 -10.13 -25.39
C GLU A 85 19.14 -8.64 -25.06
N TYR A 86 19.94 -7.90 -25.83
CA TYR A 86 19.97 -6.45 -25.71
C TYR A 86 18.76 -5.89 -26.43
N VAL A 87 17.90 -5.19 -25.69
CA VAL A 87 16.64 -4.63 -26.22
C VAL A 87 16.79 -3.17 -26.66
N GLY A 88 18.01 -2.62 -26.61
CA GLY A 88 18.27 -1.22 -26.95
C GLY A 88 18.17 -0.27 -25.75
N GLU A 89 18.75 0.91 -25.93
CA GLU A 89 18.42 2.10 -25.14
C GLU A 89 17.31 2.84 -25.90
N GLU A 90 16.12 2.90 -25.33
CA GLU A 90 15.04 3.74 -25.86
C GLU A 90 15.12 5.12 -25.22
N MET A 91 14.89 6.17 -26.03
CA MET A 91 14.81 7.53 -25.52
C MET A 91 13.61 7.65 -24.57
N THR A 92 13.89 7.70 -23.27
CA THR A 92 12.92 8.08 -22.23
C THR A 92 13.02 9.57 -21.98
N TYR A 93 11.94 10.30 -22.16
CA TYR A 93 11.87 11.73 -21.84
C TYR A 93 11.46 11.90 -20.38
N ASP A 94 12.36 12.46 -19.56
CA ASP A 94 11.98 13.09 -18.30
C ASP A 94 11.64 14.55 -18.59
N LEU A 95 10.37 14.91 -18.39
CA LEU A 95 9.93 16.29 -18.50
C LEU A 95 10.11 16.94 -17.12
N SER A 96 11.06 17.89 -17.03
CA SER A 96 11.19 18.80 -15.90
C SER A 96 10.66 20.18 -16.30
N VAL A 97 9.97 20.85 -15.37
CA VAL A 97 9.54 22.24 -15.53
C VAL A 97 10.61 23.14 -14.94
N GLU A 98 11.01 24.18 -15.68
CA GLU A 98 12.02 25.15 -15.24
C GLU A 98 11.43 26.08 -14.15
N GLY A 99 12.01 26.06 -12.94
CA GLY A 99 11.58 26.88 -11.79
C GLY A 99 11.92 26.25 -10.42
N PRO A 100 11.85 26.99 -9.30
CA PRO A 100 12.25 26.49 -7.97
C PRO A 100 11.27 25.50 -7.32
N TYR A 101 10.18 25.12 -8.01
CA TYR A 101 9.11 24.27 -7.48
C TYR A 101 8.99 23.00 -8.32
N HIS A 102 9.69 21.95 -7.89
CA HIS A 102 9.77 20.66 -8.61
C HIS A 102 8.59 19.70 -8.33
N ASN A 103 7.47 20.18 -7.78
CA ASN A 103 6.32 19.35 -7.43
C ASN A 103 5.02 19.97 -7.96
N PHE A 104 4.22 19.20 -8.68
CA PHE A 104 2.81 19.53 -8.94
C PHE A 104 1.91 18.54 -8.20
N VAL A 105 0.80 19.04 -7.66
CA VAL A 105 -0.23 18.24 -7.01
C VAL A 105 -1.34 18.02 -8.03
N ALA A 106 -1.49 16.79 -8.51
CA ALA A 106 -2.70 16.35 -9.17
C ALA A 106 -3.56 15.63 -8.12
N ASN A 107 -4.67 16.25 -7.69
CA ASN A 107 -5.65 15.63 -6.78
C ASN A 107 -5.06 14.90 -5.57
N GLY A 108 -4.04 15.47 -4.92
CA GLY A 108 -3.46 14.91 -3.69
C GLY A 108 -2.34 13.87 -3.87
N PHE A 109 -1.80 13.68 -5.08
CA PHE A 109 -0.63 12.82 -5.32
C PHE A 109 0.63 13.63 -5.67
N ILE A 110 1.77 13.24 -5.10
CA ILE A 110 3.11 13.63 -5.55
C ILE A 110 3.56 12.54 -6.51
N VAL A 111 3.80 12.88 -7.77
CA VAL A 111 4.21 11.94 -8.82
C VAL A 111 5.72 11.84 -8.90
N HIS A 112 6.25 10.66 -8.61
CA HIS A 112 7.51 10.15 -9.14
C HIS A 112 7.26 8.73 -9.67
N ASN A 113 7.89 8.42 -10.82
CA ASN A 113 7.80 7.19 -11.62
C ASN A 113 6.47 6.90 -12.35
N SER A 114 6.45 7.34 -13.61
CA SER A 114 5.62 6.87 -14.73
C SER A 114 4.17 6.50 -14.41
N VAL A 115 3.38 7.48 -13.97
CA VAL A 115 1.92 7.42 -14.12
C VAL A 115 1.58 8.04 -15.48
N ASN A 116 1.07 7.25 -16.43
CA ASN A 116 0.44 7.81 -17.63
C ASN A 116 -1.05 7.94 -17.31
N GLU A 117 -1.47 9.15 -16.97
CA GLU A 117 -2.86 9.48 -16.65
C GLU A 117 -3.65 9.82 -17.92
N TYR A 118 -4.88 9.32 -18.01
CA TYR A 118 -5.80 9.60 -19.10
C TYR A 118 -6.06 11.10 -19.22
N SER A 119 -5.49 11.71 -20.25
CA SER A 119 -5.59 13.14 -20.44
C SER A 119 -6.91 13.50 -21.15
N THR A 120 -7.85 14.08 -20.40
CA THR A 120 -9.10 14.64 -20.96
C THR A 120 -8.87 15.91 -21.81
N ARG A 121 -7.60 16.24 -22.12
CA ARG A 121 -7.22 17.20 -23.17
C ARG A 121 -7.26 16.55 -24.56
N TYR A 122 -6.87 15.27 -24.65
CA TYR A 122 -6.77 14.53 -25.90
C TYR A 122 -7.94 13.55 -26.12
N SER A 123 -8.72 13.28 -25.08
CA SER A 123 -9.86 12.35 -25.11
C SER A 123 -11.08 12.93 -24.39
N ILE A 124 -12.26 12.39 -24.69
CA ILE A 124 -13.51 12.76 -24.02
C ILE A 124 -13.47 12.22 -22.58
N ALA A 125 -13.98 12.98 -21.61
CA ALA A 125 -14.02 12.55 -20.22
C ALA A 125 -14.94 11.33 -20.04
N ILE A 126 -14.51 10.39 -19.18
CA ILE A 126 -15.29 9.19 -18.86
C ILE A 126 -16.65 9.61 -18.31
N ASP A 127 -17.72 9.00 -18.83
CA ASP A 127 -19.09 9.23 -18.35
C ASP A 127 -19.39 8.45 -17.08
N ALA A 128 -18.62 8.74 -16.04
CA ALA A 128 -18.82 8.20 -14.70
C ALA A 128 -18.20 9.14 -13.66
N ALA A 129 -18.87 9.27 -12.52
CA ALA A 129 -18.34 9.93 -11.34
C ALA A 129 -18.60 9.07 -10.09
N GLN A 130 -17.71 9.18 -9.12
CA GLN A 130 -17.93 8.60 -7.80
C GLN A 130 -19.13 9.30 -7.14
N THR A 131 -20.01 8.50 -6.56
CA THR A 131 -21.20 8.95 -5.84
C THR A 131 -21.18 8.40 -4.42
N THR A 132 -21.82 9.13 -3.52
CA THR A 132 -21.86 8.81 -2.09
C THR A 132 -23.25 8.33 -1.71
N PRO A 133 -23.40 7.06 -1.29
CA PRO A 133 -24.68 6.56 -0.80
C PRO A 133 -25.19 7.33 0.44
N PRO A 134 -26.52 7.35 0.68
CA PRO A 134 -27.11 8.12 1.78
C PRO A 134 -26.51 7.82 3.17
N ASP A 135 -26.15 6.57 3.42
CA ASP A 135 -25.57 6.08 4.68
C ASP A 135 -24.05 6.23 4.75
N GLN A 136 -23.40 6.77 3.71
CA GLN A 136 -21.93 6.83 3.59
C GLN A 136 -21.35 8.24 3.69
N TRP A 137 -22.19 9.27 3.86
CA TRP A 137 -21.74 10.62 4.17
C TRP A 137 -21.06 10.65 5.54
N ARG A 138 -19.78 11.06 5.60
CA ARG A 138 -18.99 11.03 6.84
C ARG A 138 -18.94 12.41 7.50
N LEU A 139 -18.88 12.42 8.84
CA LEU A 139 -18.69 13.66 9.59
C LEU A 139 -17.19 13.99 9.70
N GLN A 140 -16.89 15.26 9.97
CA GLN A 140 -15.51 15.70 10.21
C GLN A 140 -15.00 15.16 11.55
N ALA A 141 -13.80 14.56 11.57
CA ALA A 141 -13.22 14.09 12.82
C ALA A 141 -12.81 15.26 13.74
N THR A 142 -13.10 15.14 15.04
CA THR A 142 -12.81 16.17 16.05
C THR A 142 -11.34 16.24 16.44
N GLY A 143 -10.63 15.10 16.43
CA GLY A 143 -9.22 14.99 16.80
C GLY A 143 -8.23 15.13 15.65
N ASN A 144 -8.67 14.91 14.40
CA ASN A 144 -7.84 14.99 13.20
C ASN A 144 -8.57 15.82 12.14
N ARG A 145 -8.11 17.06 11.91
CA ARG A 145 -8.71 17.98 10.94
C ARG A 145 -8.63 17.51 9.49
N GLN A 146 -7.81 16.51 9.19
CA GLN A 146 -7.69 15.91 7.85
C GLN A 146 -8.48 14.60 7.71
N GLY A 147 -9.07 14.10 8.80
CA GLY A 147 -9.79 12.82 8.84
C GLY A 147 -11.31 12.98 8.91
N SER A 148 -12.02 11.89 8.59
CA SER A 148 -13.46 11.78 8.80
C SER A 148 -13.77 10.77 9.89
N ALA A 149 -14.92 10.90 10.54
CA ALA A 149 -15.37 10.00 11.61
C ALA A 149 -16.89 9.88 11.58
N GLY A 150 -17.40 8.69 11.91
CA GLY A 150 -18.83 8.40 11.92
C GLY A 150 -19.52 8.63 10.58
N PHE A 151 -20.85 8.51 10.59
CA PHE A 151 -21.71 8.72 9.43
C PHE A 151 -22.85 9.66 9.80
N LEU A 152 -23.31 10.43 8.80
CA LEU A 152 -24.53 11.20 8.89
C LEU A 152 -25.74 10.26 8.93
N ASP A 153 -26.85 10.72 9.51
CA ASP A 153 -28.12 9.99 9.41
C ASP A 153 -28.53 9.81 7.94
N ALA A 154 -28.97 8.60 7.60
CA ALA A 154 -29.29 8.24 6.22
C ALA A 154 -30.40 9.12 5.61
N LYS A 155 -31.36 9.62 6.39
CA LYS A 155 -32.44 10.49 5.87
C LYS A 155 -31.91 11.84 5.43
N GLU A 156 -30.97 12.41 6.20
CA GLU A 156 -30.27 13.64 5.79
C GLU A 156 -29.35 13.34 4.60
N GLY A 157 -28.70 12.17 4.60
CA GLY A 157 -27.87 11.70 3.50
C GLY A 157 -28.61 11.53 2.17
N GLU A 158 -29.88 11.10 2.17
CA GLU A 158 -30.70 10.98 0.95
C GLU A 158 -30.80 12.30 0.19
N LYS A 159 -30.98 13.41 0.93
CA LYS A 159 -31.02 14.75 0.34
C LYS A 159 -29.66 15.12 -0.26
N LEU A 160 -28.57 14.80 0.41
CA LEU A 160 -27.21 15.10 -0.06
C LEU A 160 -26.85 14.28 -1.31
N THR A 161 -27.11 12.98 -1.29
CA THR A 161 -26.89 12.09 -2.44
C THR A 161 -27.71 12.54 -3.66
N ARG A 162 -28.98 12.92 -3.47
CA ARG A 162 -29.80 13.45 -4.57
C ARG A 162 -29.21 14.75 -5.14
N ARG A 163 -28.78 15.68 -4.28
CA ARG A 163 -28.17 16.95 -4.70
C ARG A 163 -26.81 16.76 -5.38
N GLU A 164 -26.02 15.79 -4.94
CA GLU A 164 -24.79 15.37 -5.61
C GLU A 164 -25.08 14.88 -7.03
N ALA A 165 -26.06 13.98 -7.19
CA ALA A 165 -26.45 13.47 -8.50
C ALA A 165 -26.95 14.58 -9.44
N GLU A 166 -27.81 15.49 -8.95
CA GLU A 166 -28.27 16.66 -9.72
C GLU A 166 -27.09 17.53 -10.20
N LEU A 167 -26.12 17.78 -9.31
CA LEU A 167 -24.93 18.58 -9.65
C LEU A 167 -24.04 17.87 -10.68
N GLN A 168 -23.79 16.59 -10.51
CA GLN A 168 -22.97 15.80 -11.43
C GLN A 168 -23.62 15.71 -12.82
N HIS A 169 -24.94 15.56 -12.88
CA HIS A 169 -25.70 15.60 -14.14
C HIS A 169 -25.60 16.96 -14.83
N LEU A 170 -25.82 18.06 -14.10
CA LEU A 170 -25.72 19.40 -14.68
C LEU A 170 -24.30 19.70 -15.18
N ALA A 171 -23.26 19.30 -14.43
CA ALA A 171 -21.88 19.48 -14.86
C ALA A 171 -21.57 18.69 -16.14
N ARG A 172 -22.17 17.51 -16.31
CA ARG A 172 -22.08 16.69 -17.52
C ARG A 172 -22.79 17.35 -18.70
N GLU A 173 -24.02 17.81 -18.51
CA GLU A 173 -24.81 18.49 -19.53
C GLU A 173 -24.07 19.73 -20.06
N VAL A 174 -23.55 20.57 -19.16
CA VAL A 174 -22.74 21.75 -19.54
C VAL A 174 -21.45 21.37 -20.27
N TYR A 175 -20.82 20.24 -19.91
CA TYR A 175 -19.65 19.74 -20.62
C TYR A 175 -19.99 19.32 -22.05
N GLU A 176 -21.11 18.62 -22.26
CA GLU A 176 -21.58 18.15 -23.56
C GLU A 176 -22.01 19.30 -24.46
N GLU A 177 -22.77 20.26 -23.95
CA GLU A 177 -23.16 21.48 -24.68
C GLU A 177 -21.94 22.22 -25.25
N ARG A 178 -20.86 22.29 -24.46
CA ARG A 178 -19.61 22.93 -24.89
C ARG A 178 -18.91 22.14 -25.99
N LEU A 179 -18.90 20.81 -25.89
CA LEU A 179 -18.35 19.96 -26.93
C LEU A 179 -19.13 20.12 -28.25
N ASP A 180 -20.46 20.14 -28.17
CA ASP A 180 -21.35 20.31 -29.33
C ASP A 180 -21.18 21.69 -29.98
N ALA A 181 -20.89 22.72 -29.18
CA ALA A 181 -20.53 24.05 -29.66
C ALA A 181 -19.10 24.15 -30.24
N GLY A 182 -18.33 23.07 -30.25
CA GLY A 182 -16.96 23.04 -30.78
C GLY A 182 -15.89 23.64 -29.86
N VAL A 183 -16.19 23.80 -28.57
CA VAL A 183 -15.22 24.28 -27.57
C VAL A 183 -14.10 23.25 -27.39
N ALA A 184 -12.87 23.73 -27.25
CA ALA A 184 -11.71 22.87 -26.99
C ALA A 184 -11.92 22.03 -25.72
N ARG A 185 -11.61 20.72 -25.79
CA ARG A 185 -11.84 19.74 -24.71
C ARG A 185 -11.28 20.18 -23.35
N GLU A 186 -10.08 20.77 -23.35
CA GLU A 186 -9.43 21.28 -22.14
C GLU A 186 -10.19 22.44 -21.48
N GLN A 187 -10.96 23.21 -22.26
CA GLN A 187 -11.85 24.25 -21.76
C GLN A 187 -13.23 23.71 -21.38
N ALA A 188 -13.76 22.77 -22.17
CA ALA A 188 -15.06 22.14 -21.90
C ALA A 188 -15.08 21.48 -20.51
N ARG A 189 -14.01 20.75 -20.17
CA ARG A 189 -13.91 19.95 -18.93
C ARG A 189 -13.74 20.74 -17.61
N LYS A 190 -13.66 22.07 -17.64
CA LYS A 190 -13.29 22.90 -16.48
C LYS A 190 -14.19 22.71 -15.27
N ASP A 191 -15.48 22.44 -15.50
CA ASP A 191 -16.49 22.31 -14.44
C ASP A 191 -16.77 20.86 -14.07
N LEU A 192 -16.09 19.89 -14.69
CA LEU A 192 -16.24 18.50 -14.29
C LEU A 192 -15.70 18.33 -12.85
N PRO A 193 -16.47 17.69 -11.95
CA PRO A 193 -16.08 17.56 -10.55
C PRO A 193 -14.89 16.61 -10.39
N LEU A 194 -14.17 16.77 -9.27
CA LEU A 194 -13.07 15.88 -8.89
C LEU A 194 -13.49 14.41 -8.69
N SER A 195 -14.80 14.16 -8.51
CA SER A 195 -15.35 12.81 -8.46
C SER A 195 -15.42 12.12 -9.83
N THR A 196 -15.17 12.84 -10.94
CA THR A 196 -15.15 12.24 -12.28
C THR A 196 -14.04 11.19 -12.36
N TYR A 197 -14.38 9.97 -12.80
CA TYR A 197 -13.40 8.90 -12.93
C TYR A 197 -12.36 9.23 -13.99
N THR A 198 -11.15 8.75 -13.74
CA THR A 198 -10.01 8.80 -14.67
C THR A 198 -9.35 7.42 -14.70
N GLU A 199 -8.66 7.15 -15.80
CA GLU A 199 -7.85 5.95 -15.96
C GLU A 199 -6.37 6.33 -15.88
N ALA A 200 -5.56 5.45 -15.30
CA ALA A 200 -4.12 5.67 -15.28
C ALA A 200 -3.38 4.34 -15.37
N TYR A 201 -2.30 4.33 -16.14
CA TYR A 201 -1.32 3.26 -16.08
C TYR A 201 -0.32 3.58 -14.98
N TRP A 202 -0.18 2.65 -14.03
CA TRP A 202 0.73 2.79 -12.91
C TRP A 202 1.80 1.70 -12.94
N LYS A 203 3.07 2.12 -13.00
CA LYS A 203 4.24 1.24 -12.92
C LYS A 203 4.99 1.52 -11.62
N ILE A 204 5.18 0.48 -10.81
CA ILE A 204 5.86 0.57 -9.51
C ILE A 204 6.65 -0.72 -9.24
N ASP A 205 7.80 -0.61 -8.58
CA ASP A 205 8.51 -1.79 -8.10
C ASP A 205 7.88 -2.35 -6.81
N LEU A 206 8.22 -3.58 -6.47
CA LEU A 206 7.62 -4.28 -5.34
C LEU A 206 7.91 -3.60 -4.00
N HIS A 207 9.10 -3.03 -3.78
CA HIS A 207 9.44 -2.38 -2.51
C HIS A 207 8.57 -1.15 -2.26
N ASN A 208 8.47 -0.29 -3.27
CA ASN A 208 7.64 0.91 -3.21
C ASN A 208 6.14 0.57 -3.17
N LEU A 209 5.71 -0.52 -3.82
CA LEU A 209 4.34 -1.00 -3.72
C LEU A 209 4.00 -1.41 -2.27
N LEU A 210 4.87 -2.14 -1.58
CA LEU A 210 4.65 -2.52 -0.18
C LEU A 210 4.55 -1.29 0.72
N HIS A 211 5.38 -0.27 0.50
CA HIS A 211 5.27 0.97 1.26
C HIS A 211 3.99 1.75 0.94
N PHE A 212 3.57 1.81 -0.32
CA PHE A 212 2.27 2.37 -0.70
C PHE A 212 1.12 1.65 0.02
N LEU A 213 1.12 0.31 0.01
CA LEU A 213 0.08 -0.48 0.66
C LEU A 213 0.05 -0.24 2.17
N GLU A 214 1.19 -0.11 2.84
CA GLU A 214 1.25 0.20 4.28
C GLU A 214 0.54 1.52 4.59
N LEU A 215 0.83 2.57 3.83
CA LEU A 215 0.26 3.89 4.05
C LEU A 215 -1.23 3.97 3.66
N ARG A 216 -1.64 3.24 2.60
CA ARG A 216 -2.99 3.38 2.02
C ARG A 216 -3.98 2.34 2.55
N MET A 217 -3.52 1.24 3.11
CA MET A 217 -4.37 0.30 3.85
C MET A 217 -4.64 0.74 5.30
N ALA A 218 -3.92 1.76 5.79
CA ALA A 218 -4.08 2.25 7.15
C ALA A 218 -5.52 2.76 7.43
N PRO A 219 -6.07 2.58 8.64
CA PRO A 219 -7.44 3.01 8.98
C PRO A 219 -7.68 4.52 8.84
N ASN A 220 -6.64 5.32 9.02
CA ASN A 220 -6.66 6.79 8.87
C ASN A 220 -6.53 7.25 7.41
N ALA A 221 -6.22 6.36 6.47
CA ALA A 221 -6.26 6.68 5.05
C ALA A 221 -7.71 6.95 4.62
N GLN A 222 -7.88 7.81 3.62
CA GLN A 222 -9.19 8.03 3.03
C GLN A 222 -9.77 6.70 2.50
N TYR A 223 -11.06 6.46 2.75
CA TYR A 223 -11.70 5.17 2.43
C TYR A 223 -11.55 4.80 0.95
N GLU A 224 -11.74 5.77 0.05
CA GLU A 224 -11.72 5.52 -1.39
C GLU A 224 -10.38 4.95 -1.84
N ILE A 225 -9.25 5.56 -1.44
CA ILE A 225 -7.91 5.04 -1.77
C ILE A 225 -7.60 3.73 -1.04
N ARG A 226 -8.15 3.55 0.17
CA ARG A 226 -8.01 2.30 0.91
C ARG A 226 -8.68 1.14 0.18
N CYS A 227 -9.85 1.33 -0.43
CA CYS A 227 -10.51 0.30 -1.23
C CYS A 227 -9.62 -0.18 -2.39
N TYR A 228 -8.95 0.74 -3.11
CA TYR A 228 -7.98 0.37 -4.14
C TYR A 228 -6.79 -0.39 -3.55
N ALA A 229 -6.20 0.12 -2.46
CA ALA A 229 -5.06 -0.52 -1.81
C ALA A 229 -5.40 -1.92 -1.30
N GLU A 230 -6.60 -2.13 -0.75
CA GLU A 230 -7.08 -3.43 -0.28
C GLU A 230 -7.20 -4.44 -1.42
N ILE A 231 -7.76 -4.04 -2.57
CA ILE A 231 -7.83 -4.91 -3.75
C ILE A 231 -6.42 -5.23 -4.27
N ILE A 232 -5.56 -4.22 -4.41
CA ILE A 232 -4.19 -4.41 -4.90
C ILE A 232 -3.40 -5.34 -3.96
N GLY A 233 -3.49 -5.13 -2.65
CA GLY A 233 -2.80 -5.95 -1.65
C GLY A 233 -3.37 -7.36 -1.53
N ARG A 234 -4.67 -7.47 -1.22
CA ARG A 234 -5.32 -8.74 -0.87
C ARG A 234 -5.70 -9.60 -2.05
N GLU A 235 -5.98 -9.02 -3.22
CA GLU A 235 -6.46 -9.79 -4.38
C GLU A 235 -5.41 -9.94 -5.48
N ILE A 236 -4.46 -9.01 -5.60
CA ILE A 236 -3.41 -9.07 -6.63
C ILE A 236 -2.09 -9.53 -6.01
N LEU A 237 -1.55 -8.74 -5.07
CA LEU A 237 -0.21 -8.99 -4.53
C LEU A 237 -0.14 -10.27 -3.70
N SER A 238 -1.16 -10.55 -2.89
CA SER A 238 -1.23 -11.79 -2.08
C SER A 238 -1.17 -13.06 -2.94
N ARG A 239 -1.73 -13.00 -4.15
CA ARG A 239 -1.76 -14.12 -5.11
C ARG A 239 -0.48 -14.19 -5.93
N TRP A 240 0.07 -13.03 -6.30
CA TRP A 240 1.28 -12.94 -7.13
C TRP A 240 2.57 -13.21 -6.35
N CYS A 241 2.70 -12.66 -5.14
CA CYS A 241 3.89 -12.76 -4.29
C CYS A 241 3.53 -13.17 -2.85
N PRO A 242 2.99 -14.37 -2.62
CA PRO A 242 2.41 -14.76 -1.32
C PRO A 242 3.39 -14.73 -0.14
N LEU A 243 4.65 -15.11 -0.34
CA LEU A 243 5.66 -15.06 0.73
C LEU A 243 6.03 -13.62 1.13
N VAL A 244 6.06 -12.72 0.14
CA VAL A 244 6.30 -11.31 0.40
C VAL A 244 5.09 -10.69 1.08
N TRP A 245 3.88 -11.07 0.67
CA TRP A 245 2.64 -10.66 1.31
C TRP A 245 2.54 -11.14 2.76
N GLU A 246 2.88 -12.40 3.04
CA GLU A 246 2.95 -12.95 4.41
C GLU A 246 3.94 -12.16 5.26
N ALA A 247 5.18 -11.98 4.80
CA ALA A 247 6.18 -11.18 5.52
C ALA A 247 5.73 -9.71 5.69
N PHE A 248 5.07 -9.13 4.69
CA PHE A 248 4.53 -7.78 4.78
C PHE A 248 3.42 -7.68 5.83
N CYS A 249 2.54 -8.66 5.90
CA CYS A 249 1.51 -8.74 6.94
C CYS A 249 2.14 -8.86 8.33
N ASP A 250 3.09 -9.76 8.52
CA ASP A 250 3.67 -10.06 9.82
C ASP A 250 4.56 -8.92 10.35
N TYR A 251 5.40 -8.35 9.48
CA TYR A 251 6.45 -7.43 9.90
C TYR A 251 6.14 -5.96 9.62
N ARG A 252 5.08 -5.64 8.86
CA ARG A 252 4.67 -4.25 8.59
C ARG A 252 3.22 -3.99 8.96
N LEU A 253 2.25 -4.58 8.24
CA LEU A 253 0.83 -4.22 8.44
C LEU A 253 0.31 -4.53 9.85
N ASN A 254 0.66 -5.70 10.38
CA ASN A 254 0.20 -6.13 11.71
C ASN A 254 1.30 -5.94 12.77
N SER A 255 2.32 -5.13 12.46
CA SER A 255 3.39 -4.81 13.39
C SER A 255 2.96 -3.71 14.35
N LEU A 256 3.56 -3.71 15.54
CA LEU A 256 3.41 -2.66 16.53
C LEU A 256 4.77 -2.01 16.75
N SER A 257 4.88 -0.72 16.42
CA SER A 257 6.08 0.07 16.73
C SER A 257 5.96 0.68 18.12
N LEU A 258 6.97 0.43 18.96
CA LEU A 258 7.06 0.98 20.31
C LEU A 258 8.19 2.01 20.38
N SER A 259 7.89 3.20 20.88
CA SER A 259 8.87 4.23 21.20
C SER A 259 9.68 3.82 22.44
N GLY A 260 10.86 4.44 22.63
CA GLY A 260 11.69 4.18 23.82
C GLY A 260 10.93 4.31 25.14
N PRO A 261 10.19 5.41 25.39
CA PRO A 261 9.34 5.56 26.57
C PRO A 261 8.27 4.46 26.72
N GLU A 262 7.61 4.07 25.62
CA GLU A 262 6.60 3.01 25.64
C GLU A 262 7.21 1.66 26.03
N ILE A 263 8.41 1.34 25.54
CA ILE A 263 9.12 0.11 25.90
C ILE A 263 9.36 0.06 27.41
N GLU A 264 9.83 1.16 28.03
CA GLU A 264 10.12 1.18 29.47
C GLU A 264 8.85 1.06 30.31
N VAL A 265 7.77 1.76 29.93
CA VAL A 265 6.47 1.61 30.59
C VAL A 265 5.97 0.17 30.51
N ILE A 266 6.02 -0.44 29.33
CA ILE A 266 5.59 -1.83 29.11
C ILE A 266 6.44 -2.81 29.92
N GLN A 267 7.76 -2.61 29.99
CA GLN A 267 8.66 -3.42 30.81
C GLN A 267 8.30 -3.36 32.30
N ASN A 268 8.01 -2.17 32.82
CA ASN A 268 7.60 -2.00 34.22
C ASN A 268 6.25 -2.67 34.49
N ILE A 269 5.28 -2.54 33.58
CA ILE A 269 3.99 -3.23 33.68
C ILE A 269 4.15 -4.75 33.65
N ALA A 270 4.88 -5.28 32.67
CA ALA A 270 5.12 -6.72 32.51
C ALA A 270 5.92 -7.30 33.70
N GLY A 271 6.77 -6.50 34.33
CA GLY A 271 7.50 -6.84 35.56
C GLY A 271 6.67 -6.79 36.84
N GLY A 272 5.36 -6.46 36.76
CA GLY A 272 4.49 -6.34 37.93
C GLY A 272 4.74 -5.08 38.77
N LYS A 273 5.27 -4.02 38.16
CA LYS A 273 5.67 -2.77 38.83
C LYS A 273 4.88 -1.56 38.32
N PRO A 274 3.57 -1.48 38.60
CA PRO A 274 2.71 -0.40 38.10
C PRO A 274 3.17 0.99 38.57
N GLU A 275 3.70 1.10 39.79
CA GLU A 275 4.19 2.37 40.33
C GLU A 275 5.44 2.89 39.60
N GLU A 276 6.36 2.00 39.20
CA GLU A 276 7.52 2.37 38.38
C GLU A 276 7.07 2.83 36.99
N ALA A 277 6.05 2.19 36.40
CA ALA A 277 5.48 2.61 35.13
C ALA A 277 4.85 4.02 35.20
N ILE A 278 4.16 4.35 36.30
CA ILE A 278 3.63 5.70 36.53
C ILE A 278 4.77 6.72 36.65
N GLN A 279 5.84 6.39 37.40
CA GLN A 279 7.01 7.27 37.53
C GLN A 279 7.69 7.51 36.19
N THR A 280 7.83 6.48 35.35
CA THR A 280 8.33 6.61 33.98
C THR A 280 7.46 7.57 33.16
N ALA A 281 6.14 7.43 33.21
CA ALA A 281 5.21 8.32 32.53
C ALA A 281 5.28 9.78 33.03
N VAL A 282 5.45 10.01 34.34
CA VAL A 282 5.70 11.35 34.91
C VAL A 282 7.03 11.92 34.39
N ARG A 283 8.09 11.11 34.38
CA ARG A 283 9.43 11.53 33.93
C ARG A 283 9.45 11.96 32.46
N TYR A 284 8.67 11.31 31.61
CA TYR A 284 8.50 11.69 30.20
C TYR A 284 7.45 12.81 29.98
N GLY A 285 6.86 13.36 31.04
CA GLY A 285 5.88 14.45 30.95
C GLY A 285 4.51 14.01 30.41
N TRP A 286 4.21 12.72 30.44
CA TRP A 286 2.90 12.17 30.05
C TRP A 286 1.84 12.39 31.13
N LEU A 287 2.28 12.39 32.39
CA LEU A 287 1.47 12.59 33.59
C LEU A 287 2.03 13.75 34.43
N PRO A 288 1.18 14.45 35.19
CA PRO A 288 1.64 15.46 36.15
C PRO A 288 2.40 14.82 37.32
N GLU A 289 3.39 15.55 37.87
CA GLU A 289 4.08 15.14 39.11
C GLU A 289 3.11 15.04 40.30
N ASP A 290 2.16 15.97 40.36
CA ASP A 290 1.05 15.95 41.31
C ASP A 290 -0.10 15.08 40.77
N ARG A 291 -0.32 13.92 41.40
CA ARG A 291 -1.40 12.98 41.04
C ARG A 291 -2.81 13.56 41.20
N SER A 292 -2.97 14.64 41.97
CA SER A 292 -4.27 15.31 42.11
C SER A 292 -4.56 16.29 40.97
N ALA A 293 -3.54 16.66 40.18
CA ALA A 293 -3.71 17.55 39.06
C ALA A 293 -4.41 16.85 37.88
N PRO A 294 -5.24 17.57 37.12
CA PRO A 294 -5.91 17.00 35.97
C PRO A 294 -4.90 16.57 34.90
N ILE A 295 -5.06 15.36 34.38
CA ILE A 295 -4.27 14.84 33.28
C ILE A 295 -4.59 15.65 32.02
N LYS A 296 -3.61 16.44 31.54
CA LYS A 296 -3.73 17.22 30.31
C LYS A 296 -3.65 16.30 29.08
N ARG A 297 -4.15 16.78 27.94
CA ARG A 297 -4.01 16.09 26.66
C ARG A 297 -2.52 15.91 26.33
N ASN A 298 -2.09 14.68 26.10
CA ASN A 298 -0.73 14.36 25.67
C ASN A 298 -0.82 13.26 24.61
N ARG A 299 -0.31 13.56 23.41
CA ARG A 299 -0.42 12.68 22.26
C ARG A 299 0.36 11.37 22.44
N GLU A 300 1.58 11.45 22.97
CA GLU A 300 2.41 10.26 23.19
C GLU A 300 1.78 9.33 24.24
N ARG A 301 1.18 9.91 25.29
CA ARG A 301 0.42 9.13 26.27
C ARG A 301 -0.80 8.46 25.63
N GLU A 302 -1.60 9.20 24.87
CA GLU A 302 -2.78 8.66 24.19
C GLU A 302 -2.40 7.51 23.24
N GLU A 303 -1.31 7.67 22.47
CA GLU A 303 -0.75 6.61 21.61
C GLU A 303 -0.30 5.40 22.45
N CYS A 304 0.41 5.61 23.57
CA CYS A 304 0.83 4.53 24.47
C CYS A 304 -0.38 3.77 25.05
N GLU A 305 -1.40 4.49 25.52
CA GLU A 305 -2.62 3.89 26.07
C GLU A 305 -3.36 3.04 25.03
N GLU A 306 -3.45 3.49 23.77
CA GLU A 306 -4.03 2.71 22.68
C GLU A 306 -3.25 1.41 22.44
N LYS A 307 -1.92 1.47 22.42
CA LYS A 307 -1.06 0.29 22.27
C LYS A 307 -1.16 -0.67 23.46
N LEU A 308 -1.26 -0.16 24.69
CA LEU A 308 -1.49 -0.98 25.88
C LEU A 308 -2.83 -1.72 25.81
N ARG A 309 -3.91 -1.04 25.37
CA ARG A 309 -5.21 -1.68 25.12
C ARG A 309 -5.11 -2.78 24.05
N GLN A 310 -4.40 -2.50 22.95
CA GLN A 310 -4.17 -3.49 21.88
C GLN A 310 -3.42 -4.73 22.39
N LEU A 311 -2.43 -4.54 23.26
CA LEU A 311 -1.67 -5.62 23.90
C LEU A 311 -2.40 -6.27 25.09
N LYS A 312 -3.60 -5.79 25.45
CA LYS A 312 -4.37 -6.23 26.62
C LYS A 312 -3.59 -6.09 27.93
N LEU A 313 -2.79 -5.05 28.04
CA LEU A 313 -2.05 -4.70 29.25
C LEU A 313 -2.82 -3.65 30.06
N PRO A 314 -2.72 -3.67 31.41
CA PRO A 314 -3.35 -2.65 32.24
C PRO A 314 -2.70 -1.29 31.99
N ILE A 315 -3.48 -0.22 32.14
CA ILE A 315 -2.99 1.16 32.09
C ILE A 315 -2.91 1.68 33.53
N PRO A 316 -1.72 1.70 34.16
CA PRO A 316 -1.59 1.89 35.61
C PRO A 316 -2.14 3.22 36.15
N TRP A 317 -2.25 4.23 35.30
CA TRP A 317 -2.73 5.57 35.67
C TRP A 317 -4.20 5.82 35.34
N LEU A 318 -4.91 4.82 34.79
CA LEU A 318 -6.37 4.84 34.68
C LEU A 318 -6.92 3.91 35.76
N ALA A 319 -7.89 4.40 36.54
CA ALA A 319 -8.55 3.56 37.55
C ALA A 319 -9.27 2.38 36.87
N ASP A 320 -9.30 1.22 37.51
CA ASP A 320 -10.04 0.04 37.02
C ASP A 320 -11.50 0.42 36.74
N GLY A 321 -11.88 0.49 35.45
CA GLY A 321 -13.26 0.69 35.01
C GLY A 321 -13.60 1.95 34.21
N GLN A 322 -12.64 2.65 33.60
CA GLN A 322 -12.88 3.67 32.56
C GLN A 322 -12.32 3.27 31.20
#